data_AF-A0A7S6VX76-F1
#
_entry.id   AF-A0A7S6VX76-F1
#
_cell.length_a   1.000
_cell.length_b   1.000
_cell.length_c   1.000
_cell.angle_alpha   90.00
_cell.angle_beta   90.00
_cell.angle_gamma   90.00
#
_symmetry.space_group_name_H-M   'P 1'
#
loop_
_entity.id
_entity.type
_entity.pdbx_description
1 polymer ?
#
loop_
_entity_poly.entity_id
_entity_poly.type
_entity_poly.pdbx_seq_one_letter_code
_entity_poly.pdbx_strand_id
1 'polypeptide(L)'
;MQNYIPFQLRTLVIQIDPSLDMYWEDNLRTIFTKIDPKDQENIFQQILQPKDIRWDREQHRFSHHIRNDLESIIKQIPHTGMKTLAQKILLSLEQLKQYNSVIEVADYLESILNQIDKIDVEENIELQRLKLSIRKEFIYAAGAIIKNKSELIIPPNYRNLTLECVKSFILEVYLKQQLLGFWFKTLRPRHLKGQSHPLFNEHLLKEQKIRQLEVVKTSKFIFALAPSRDLNVNPFSIRRFLLEEKIAFSHNVYLNGVAFDLTQLQDNNATTTFLEQIIRIITIEKLISQQIIDLIDKFELYSVNHLFPLLFQPLDASGLIAEKVVQQRLWDFEQMLSVNILEPLENALRHIMQNNDEAEYLFISMRQLLADIISYYKDFQSQPAIMFDQQADLFSARLTAYLTLISKRKYDVFVVSTDEDWLKAIELISEPIAQLKTVCKDGLDQNKVLVTEIKEKQRSLKEKENSFFSKILNNQAKVQAQLDDLKHQTFTLKENTYFEIVRIPKKYPSMTVYLEFESLISLNDKERHYAFPTGKNWITRLPILVQLPEDRSLFNPQELYRTMEFDLSKMNQKWTATMGV
;
A
#
# COMPACT_ATOMS: atom_id res chain seq x y z
N MET A 1 8.62 -31.10 1.57
CA MET A 1 7.89 -29.85 1.29
C MET A 1 7.20 -29.99 -0.06
N GLN A 2 5.88 -30.17 -0.08
CA GLN A 2 5.11 -30.46 -1.32
C GLN A 2 3.89 -29.54 -1.53
N ASN A 3 3.73 -28.44 -0.78
CA ASN A 3 2.49 -27.64 -0.76
C ASN A 3 2.68 -26.24 -1.36
N TYR A 4 3.42 -26.11 -2.45
CA TYR A 4 3.66 -24.84 -3.14
C TYR A 4 2.58 -24.59 -4.20
N ILE A 5 2.01 -23.38 -4.22
CA ILE A 5 1.09 -22.93 -5.28
C ILE A 5 1.91 -22.08 -6.25
N PRO A 6 1.96 -22.41 -7.55
CA PRO A 6 2.62 -21.58 -8.56
C PRO A 6 2.19 -20.11 -8.46
N PHE A 7 3.13 -19.17 -8.51
CA PHE A 7 2.83 -17.76 -8.25
C PHE A 7 1.79 -17.19 -9.23
N GLN A 8 1.82 -17.61 -10.50
CA GLN A 8 0.83 -17.20 -11.50
C GLN A 8 -0.57 -17.65 -11.10
N LEU A 9 -0.68 -18.87 -10.56
CA LEU A 9 -1.94 -19.43 -10.10
C LEU A 9 -2.42 -18.75 -8.81
N ARG A 10 -1.54 -18.52 -7.83
CA ARG A 10 -1.84 -17.76 -6.61
C ARG A 10 -2.40 -16.37 -6.96
N THR A 11 -1.77 -15.69 -7.91
CA THR A 11 -2.17 -14.34 -8.36
C THR A 11 -3.62 -14.28 -8.83
N LEU A 12 -4.12 -15.35 -9.47
CA LEU A 12 -5.49 -15.44 -10.01
C LEU A 12 -6.56 -15.62 -8.93
N VAL A 13 -6.23 -16.29 -7.82
CA VAL A 13 -7.21 -16.70 -6.79
C VAL A 13 -7.14 -15.86 -5.52
N ILE A 14 -5.98 -15.30 -5.19
CA ILE A 14 -5.72 -14.62 -3.92
C ILE A 14 -6.59 -13.37 -3.70
N GLN A 15 -7.10 -12.76 -4.77
CA GLN A 15 -8.00 -11.60 -4.67
C GLN A 15 -9.47 -11.92 -4.92
N ILE A 16 -9.84 -13.18 -5.11
CA ILE A 16 -11.26 -13.53 -5.23
C ILE A 16 -11.97 -13.20 -3.91
N ASP A 17 -13.02 -12.39 -3.99
CA ASP A 17 -13.82 -11.93 -2.85
C ASP A 17 -15.31 -12.18 -3.16
N PRO A 18 -15.94 -13.20 -2.56
CA PRO A 18 -17.33 -13.57 -2.83
C PRO A 18 -18.38 -12.46 -2.60
N SER A 19 -18.05 -11.48 -1.76
CA SER A 19 -18.94 -10.37 -1.41
C SER A 19 -18.96 -9.28 -2.48
N LEU A 20 -17.87 -9.14 -3.23
CA LEU A 20 -17.72 -8.11 -4.27
C LEU A 20 -17.73 -8.70 -5.69
N ASP A 21 -17.14 -9.87 -5.88
CA ASP A 21 -17.06 -10.49 -7.20
C ASP A 21 -18.42 -11.05 -7.62
N MET A 22 -18.92 -10.64 -8.80
CA MET A 22 -20.27 -11.02 -9.24
C MET A 22 -20.33 -12.50 -9.61
N TYR A 23 -19.35 -12.97 -10.39
CA TYR A 23 -19.27 -14.34 -10.92
C TYR A 23 -18.11 -15.15 -10.33
N TRP A 24 -17.84 -14.95 -9.04
CA TRP A 24 -16.69 -15.56 -8.35
C TRP A 24 -16.70 -17.09 -8.38
N GLU A 25 -17.86 -17.71 -8.25
CA GLU A 25 -17.98 -19.16 -8.27
C GLU A 25 -17.64 -19.75 -9.63
N ASP A 26 -18.17 -19.16 -10.71
CA ASP A 26 -17.89 -19.59 -12.08
C ASP A 26 -16.42 -19.38 -12.45
N ASN A 27 -15.83 -18.29 -11.96
CA ASN A 27 -14.41 -18.04 -12.11
C ASN A 27 -13.57 -19.12 -11.39
N LEU A 28 -13.89 -19.44 -10.12
CA LEU A 28 -13.22 -20.53 -9.41
C LEU A 28 -13.40 -21.89 -10.09
N ARG A 29 -14.61 -22.21 -10.54
CA ARG A 29 -14.89 -23.43 -11.33
C ARG A 29 -13.99 -23.48 -12.57
N THR A 30 -13.93 -22.40 -13.33
CA THR A 30 -13.11 -22.30 -14.55
C THR A 30 -11.61 -22.42 -14.28
N ILE A 31 -11.14 -21.92 -13.14
CA ILE A 31 -9.74 -22.08 -12.71
C ILE A 31 -9.48 -23.53 -12.32
N PHE A 32 -10.33 -24.12 -11.48
CA PHE A 32 -10.15 -25.48 -10.96
C PHE A 32 -10.19 -26.53 -12.07
N THR A 33 -10.93 -26.34 -13.17
CA THR A 33 -10.90 -27.27 -14.31
C THR A 33 -9.58 -27.28 -15.09
N LYS A 34 -8.71 -26.28 -14.90
CA LYS A 34 -7.47 -26.10 -15.67
C LYS A 34 -6.20 -26.42 -14.89
N ILE A 35 -6.31 -26.80 -13.63
CA ILE A 35 -5.19 -27.06 -12.73
C ILE A 35 -5.26 -28.47 -12.16
N ASP A 36 -4.13 -29.02 -11.74
CA ASP A 36 -4.07 -30.38 -11.22
C ASP A 36 -4.68 -30.50 -9.81
N PRO A 37 -5.10 -31.71 -9.39
CA PRO A 37 -5.78 -31.92 -8.11
C PRO A 37 -4.97 -31.48 -6.88
N LYS A 38 -3.63 -31.51 -6.95
CA LYS A 38 -2.78 -31.12 -5.83
C LYS A 38 -2.78 -29.60 -5.67
N ASP A 39 -2.72 -28.87 -6.78
CA ASP A 39 -2.86 -27.41 -6.77
C ASP A 39 -4.26 -26.97 -6.33
N GLN A 40 -5.32 -27.69 -6.72
CA GLN A 40 -6.68 -27.44 -6.22
C GLN A 40 -6.75 -27.52 -4.69
N GLU A 41 -6.19 -28.58 -4.09
CA GLU A 41 -6.20 -28.77 -2.64
C GLU A 41 -5.35 -27.72 -1.92
N ASN A 42 -4.16 -27.40 -2.45
CA ASN A 42 -3.32 -26.34 -1.89
C ASN A 42 -4.03 -24.98 -1.90
N ILE A 43 -4.68 -24.61 -3.01
CA ILE A 43 -5.47 -23.37 -3.11
C ILE A 43 -6.63 -23.37 -2.12
N PHE A 44 -7.34 -24.49 -2.02
CA PHE A 44 -8.46 -24.60 -1.09
C PHE A 44 -8.00 -24.35 0.36
N GLN A 45 -6.99 -25.08 0.82
CA GLN A 45 -6.50 -25.00 2.20
C GLN A 45 -5.84 -23.65 2.53
N GLN A 46 -5.03 -23.12 1.61
CA GLN A 46 -4.19 -21.94 1.91
C GLN A 46 -4.85 -20.60 1.57
N ILE A 47 -5.85 -20.58 0.67
CA ILE A 47 -6.42 -19.34 0.14
C ILE A 47 -7.94 -19.27 0.32
N LEU A 48 -8.68 -20.32 -0.05
CA LEU A 48 -10.14 -20.27 -0.05
C LEU A 48 -10.73 -20.46 1.36
N GLN A 49 -10.25 -21.46 2.10
CA GLN A 49 -10.74 -21.77 3.44
C GLN A 49 -10.54 -20.61 4.43
N PRO A 50 -9.39 -19.90 4.48
CA PRO A 50 -9.22 -18.71 5.33
C PRO A 50 -10.17 -17.55 5.00
N LYS A 51 -10.78 -17.57 3.81
CA LYS A 51 -11.80 -16.60 3.37
C LYS A 51 -13.23 -17.13 3.54
N ASP A 52 -13.42 -18.20 4.32
CA ASP A 52 -14.71 -18.86 4.52
C ASP A 52 -15.38 -19.36 3.21
N ILE A 53 -14.59 -19.60 2.16
CA ILE A 53 -15.06 -20.23 0.93
C ILE A 53 -14.95 -21.74 1.09
N ARG A 54 -16.08 -22.42 1.01
CA ARG A 54 -16.18 -23.89 1.05
C ARG A 54 -16.15 -24.45 -0.37
N TRP A 55 -15.50 -25.59 -0.54
CA TRP A 55 -15.45 -26.33 -1.79
C TRP A 55 -16.02 -27.74 -1.61
N ASP A 56 -17.09 -28.02 -2.35
CA ASP A 56 -17.61 -29.37 -2.53
C ASP A 56 -16.81 -30.06 -3.64
N ARG A 57 -16.01 -31.06 -3.23
CA ARG A 57 -15.13 -31.81 -4.14
C ARG A 57 -15.91 -32.70 -5.10
N GLU A 58 -17.06 -33.25 -4.69
CA GLU A 58 -17.85 -34.16 -5.52
C GLU A 58 -18.61 -33.41 -6.59
N GLN A 59 -19.21 -32.27 -6.22
CA GLN A 59 -20.00 -31.46 -7.14
C GLN A 59 -19.20 -30.37 -7.87
N HIS A 60 -17.93 -30.18 -7.52
CA HIS A 60 -17.09 -29.06 -7.94
C HIS A 60 -17.80 -27.69 -7.76
N ARG A 61 -18.48 -27.54 -6.61
CA ARG A 61 -19.23 -26.32 -6.27
C ARG A 61 -18.54 -25.56 -5.16
N PHE A 62 -18.64 -24.24 -5.23
CA PHE A 62 -18.13 -23.35 -4.20
C PHE A 62 -19.30 -22.68 -3.49
N SER A 63 -19.16 -22.42 -2.19
CA SER A 63 -20.15 -21.67 -1.43
C SER A 63 -19.47 -20.77 -0.41
N HIS A 64 -20.10 -19.65 -0.12
CA HIS A 64 -19.62 -18.67 0.84
C HIS A 64 -20.82 -18.09 1.59
N HIS A 65 -20.69 -17.94 2.91
CA HIS A 65 -21.75 -17.38 3.74
C HIS A 65 -21.44 -15.91 4.00
N ILE A 66 -22.26 -15.01 3.46
CA ILE A 66 -22.07 -13.56 3.65
C ILE A 66 -22.31 -13.25 5.13
N ARG A 67 -21.28 -12.71 5.79
CA ARG A 67 -21.38 -12.16 7.14
C ARG A 67 -21.20 -10.64 7.04
N ASN A 68 -22.26 -9.90 7.36
CA ASN A 68 -22.18 -8.45 7.57
C ASN A 68 -22.19 -8.20 9.07
N ASP A 69 -21.13 -7.59 9.59
CA ASP A 69 -20.96 -7.36 11.03
C ASP A 69 -21.05 -5.87 11.39
N LEU A 70 -21.45 -4.98 10.47
CA LEU A 70 -21.42 -3.53 10.71
C LEU A 70 -22.17 -3.12 11.98
N GLU A 71 -23.36 -3.68 12.24
CA GLU A 71 -24.12 -3.43 13.47
C GLU A 71 -23.40 -3.90 14.74
N SER A 72 -22.73 -5.05 14.68
CA SER A 72 -21.96 -5.62 15.78
C SER A 72 -20.74 -4.76 16.09
N ILE A 73 -20.00 -4.33 15.05
CA ILE A 73 -18.86 -3.42 15.21
C ILE A 73 -19.31 -2.11 15.85
N ILE A 74 -20.41 -1.51 15.37
CA ILE A 74 -20.93 -0.25 15.91
C ILE A 74 -21.22 -0.33 17.41
N LYS A 75 -21.73 -1.47 17.90
CA LYS A 75 -22.01 -1.68 19.32
C LYS A 75 -20.74 -1.65 20.17
N GLN A 76 -19.62 -2.10 19.62
CA GLN A 76 -18.31 -2.20 20.29
C GLN A 76 -17.51 -0.89 20.29
N ILE A 77 -17.90 0.12 19.50
CA ILE A 77 -17.18 1.40 19.43
C ILE A 77 -17.34 2.16 20.76
N PRO A 78 -16.24 2.44 21.49
CA PRO A 78 -16.29 3.20 22.73
C PRO A 78 -16.41 4.72 22.49
N HIS A 79 -15.79 5.22 21.40
CA HIS A 79 -15.76 6.65 21.09
C HIS A 79 -17.11 7.16 20.56
N THR A 80 -17.71 8.13 21.25
CA THR A 80 -19.10 8.58 21.02
C THR A 80 -19.30 9.24 19.65
N GLY A 81 -18.36 10.10 19.22
CA GLY A 81 -18.43 10.77 17.92
C GLY A 81 -18.36 9.78 16.76
N MET A 82 -17.45 8.81 16.87
CA MET A 82 -17.27 7.76 15.87
C MET A 82 -18.47 6.83 15.82
N LYS A 83 -18.99 6.42 16.98
CA LYS A 83 -20.20 5.60 17.08
C LYS A 83 -21.41 6.27 16.44
N THR A 84 -21.60 7.56 16.71
CA THR A 84 -22.71 8.36 16.14
C THR A 84 -22.61 8.41 14.62
N LEU A 85 -21.42 8.63 14.08
CA LEU A 85 -21.21 8.67 12.64
C LEU A 85 -21.41 7.29 12.00
N ALA A 86 -20.91 6.23 12.63
CA ALA A 86 -21.10 4.86 12.15
C ALA A 86 -22.60 4.45 12.15
N GLN A 87 -23.37 4.87 13.16
CA GLN A 87 -24.82 4.69 13.19
C GLN A 87 -25.52 5.46 12.07
N LYS A 88 -25.11 6.69 11.77
CA LYS A 88 -25.64 7.46 10.63
C LYS A 88 -25.34 6.79 9.29
N ILE A 89 -24.14 6.22 9.13
CA ILE A 89 -23.76 5.44 7.94
C ILE A 89 -24.65 4.21 7.81
N LEU A 90 -24.83 3.45 8.89
CA LEU A 90 -25.71 2.28 8.89
C LEU A 90 -27.12 2.64 8.44
N LEU A 91 -27.70 3.73 8.98
CA LEU A 91 -29.03 4.20 8.59
C LEU A 91 -29.08 4.68 7.14
N SER A 92 -28.02 5.31 6.63
CA SER A 92 -27.99 5.82 5.27
C SER A 92 -27.90 4.71 4.21
N LEU A 93 -27.51 3.48 4.59
CA LEU A 93 -27.57 2.32 3.67
C LEU A 93 -29.00 2.03 3.19
N GLU A 94 -30.03 2.41 3.96
CA GLU A 94 -31.41 2.33 3.49
C GLU A 94 -31.68 3.29 2.31
N GLN A 95 -31.00 4.45 2.27
CA GLN A 95 -31.08 5.37 1.13
C GLN A 95 -30.43 4.76 -0.10
N LEU A 96 -29.28 4.08 0.06
CA LEU A 96 -28.63 3.37 -1.04
C LEU A 96 -29.54 2.33 -1.68
N LYS A 97 -30.37 1.62 -0.89
CA LYS A 97 -31.36 0.67 -1.42
C LYS A 97 -32.38 1.37 -2.32
N GLN A 98 -32.79 2.59 -1.97
CA GLN A 98 -33.81 3.37 -2.70
C GLN A 98 -33.27 4.07 -3.96
N TYR A 99 -31.97 4.35 -4.05
CA TYR A 99 -31.40 4.99 -5.24
C TYR A 99 -31.55 4.12 -6.49
N ASN A 100 -32.14 4.71 -7.53
CA ASN A 100 -32.37 4.04 -8.80
C ASN A 100 -31.44 4.59 -9.90
N SER A 101 -30.86 5.78 -9.75
CA SER A 101 -29.85 6.30 -10.68
C SER A 101 -28.46 5.83 -10.31
N VAL A 102 -27.67 5.42 -11.32
CA VAL A 102 -26.26 5.11 -11.11
C VAL A 102 -25.46 6.32 -10.59
N ILE A 103 -25.84 7.54 -10.97
CA ILE A 103 -25.14 8.76 -10.54
C ILE A 103 -25.35 8.98 -9.03
N GLU A 104 -26.57 8.79 -8.52
CA GLU A 104 -26.87 8.88 -7.08
C GLU A 104 -26.10 7.82 -6.28
N VAL A 105 -26.03 6.58 -6.81
CA VAL A 105 -25.23 5.50 -6.23
C VAL A 105 -23.75 5.89 -6.17
N ALA A 106 -23.20 6.44 -7.26
CA ALA A 106 -21.81 6.87 -7.33
C ALA A 106 -21.50 7.98 -6.31
N ASP A 107 -22.34 9.02 -6.28
CA ASP A 107 -22.22 10.14 -5.34
C ASP A 107 -22.30 9.67 -3.89
N TYR A 108 -23.23 8.78 -3.57
CA TYR A 108 -23.37 8.21 -2.23
C TYR A 108 -22.13 7.42 -1.82
N LEU A 109 -21.69 6.45 -2.63
CA LEU A 109 -20.58 5.57 -2.27
C LEU A 109 -19.27 6.35 -2.10
N GLU A 110 -18.95 7.23 -3.05
CA GLU A 110 -17.74 8.06 -3.00
C GLU A 110 -17.79 9.05 -1.83
N SER A 111 -18.95 9.62 -1.53
CA SER A 111 -19.12 10.55 -0.40
C SER A 111 -18.99 9.86 0.96
N ILE A 112 -19.65 8.73 1.17
CA ILE A 112 -19.61 8.02 2.45
C ILE A 112 -18.21 7.47 2.74
N LEU A 113 -17.52 6.90 1.74
CA LEU A 113 -16.14 6.46 1.92
C LEU A 113 -15.21 7.62 2.28
N ASN A 114 -15.34 8.76 1.59
CA ASN A 114 -14.59 9.97 1.93
C ASN A 114 -14.92 10.49 3.34
N GLN A 115 -16.18 10.39 3.80
CA GLN A 115 -16.56 10.75 5.17
C GLN A 115 -15.94 9.80 6.20
N ILE A 116 -15.92 8.48 5.93
CA ILE A 116 -15.25 7.50 6.77
C ILE A 116 -13.76 7.81 6.85
N ASP A 117 -13.11 8.07 5.72
CA ASP A 117 -11.68 8.40 5.64
C ASP A 117 -11.33 9.70 6.38
N LYS A 118 -12.29 10.61 6.57
CA LYS A 118 -12.17 11.86 7.34
C LYS A 118 -12.57 11.76 8.81
N ILE A 119 -12.98 10.60 9.31
CA ILE A 119 -13.20 10.41 10.75
C ILE A 119 -11.91 10.78 11.47
N ASP A 120 -12.01 11.76 12.37
CA ASP A 120 -10.93 12.12 13.28
C ASP A 120 -10.77 11.01 14.31
N VAL A 121 -9.55 10.53 14.38
CA VAL A 121 -9.12 9.42 15.24
C VAL A 121 -8.09 9.90 16.27
N GLU A 122 -7.85 11.22 16.37
CA GLU A 122 -7.05 11.84 17.42
C GLU A 122 -5.64 11.25 17.58
N GLU A 123 -5.02 10.83 16.46
CA GLU A 123 -3.74 10.10 16.43
C GLU A 123 -3.71 8.82 17.31
N ASN A 124 -4.87 8.22 17.58
CA ASN A 124 -5.03 7.00 18.35
C ASN A 124 -5.14 5.77 17.42
N ILE A 125 -4.24 4.81 17.62
CA ILE A 125 -4.14 3.59 16.78
C ILE A 125 -5.39 2.70 16.92
N GLU A 126 -5.96 2.55 18.12
CA GLU A 126 -7.16 1.74 18.33
C GLU A 126 -8.37 2.34 17.58
N LEU A 127 -8.53 3.67 17.64
CA LEU A 127 -9.57 4.38 16.88
C LEU A 127 -9.33 4.26 15.37
N GLN A 128 -8.09 4.35 14.91
CA GLN A 128 -7.73 4.13 13.50
C GLN A 128 -8.10 2.71 13.05
N ARG A 129 -7.87 1.68 13.88
CA ARG A 129 -8.25 0.30 13.58
C ARG A 129 -9.77 0.13 13.48
N LEU A 130 -10.52 0.74 14.41
CA LEU A 130 -11.98 0.74 14.35
C LEU A 130 -12.49 1.44 13.09
N LYS A 131 -11.84 2.53 12.65
CA LYS A 131 -12.18 3.26 11.41
C LYS A 131 -12.01 2.37 10.19
N LEU A 132 -10.87 1.68 10.09
CA LEU A 132 -10.62 0.70 9.01
C LEU A 132 -11.65 -0.44 9.03
N SER A 133 -12.08 -0.87 10.22
CA SER A 133 -13.11 -1.92 10.37
C SER A 133 -14.49 -1.45 9.90
N ILE A 134 -14.93 -0.25 10.30
CA ILE A 134 -16.16 0.39 9.80
C ILE A 134 -16.12 0.50 8.29
N ARG A 135 -14.99 0.94 7.75
CA ARG A 135 -14.78 1.12 6.32
C ARG A 135 -14.96 -0.19 5.54
N LYS A 136 -14.32 -1.27 6.01
CA LYS A 136 -14.44 -2.61 5.43
C LYS A 136 -15.87 -3.13 5.45
N GLU A 137 -16.54 -3.06 6.61
CA GLU A 137 -17.92 -3.56 6.73
C GLU A 137 -18.92 -2.71 5.93
N PHE A 138 -18.71 -1.39 5.84
CA PHE A 138 -19.51 -0.54 4.96
C PHE A 138 -19.39 -0.98 3.50
N ILE A 139 -18.16 -1.24 3.01
CA ILE A 139 -17.93 -1.71 1.63
C ILE A 139 -18.70 -3.00 1.36
N TYR A 140 -18.66 -3.98 2.28
CA TYR A 140 -19.38 -5.23 2.09
C TYR A 140 -20.90 -5.06 2.18
N ALA A 141 -21.40 -4.23 3.09
CA ALA A 141 -22.82 -3.92 3.19
C ALA A 141 -23.34 -3.24 1.91
N ALA A 142 -22.60 -2.24 1.40
CA ALA A 142 -22.91 -1.57 0.15
C ALA A 142 -22.83 -2.52 -1.04
N GLY A 143 -21.79 -3.37 -1.09
CA GLY A 143 -21.62 -4.37 -2.14
C GLY A 143 -22.80 -5.34 -2.23
N ALA A 144 -23.29 -5.84 -1.10
CA ALA A 144 -24.48 -6.68 -1.04
C ALA A 144 -25.73 -5.97 -1.58
N ILE A 145 -25.93 -4.69 -1.25
CA ILE A 145 -27.05 -3.89 -1.77
C ILE A 145 -26.94 -3.73 -3.29
N ILE A 146 -25.78 -3.33 -3.81
CA ILE A 146 -25.57 -3.13 -5.25
C ILE A 146 -25.75 -4.45 -6.02
N LYS A 147 -25.22 -5.56 -5.51
CA LYS A 147 -25.37 -6.88 -6.11
C LYS A 147 -26.85 -7.28 -6.27
N ASN A 148 -27.71 -6.88 -5.32
CA ASN A 148 -29.15 -7.18 -5.34
C ASN A 148 -30.01 -6.20 -6.16
N LYS A 149 -29.45 -5.09 -6.67
CA LYS A 149 -30.22 -4.19 -7.54
C LYS A 149 -30.49 -4.86 -8.89
N SER A 150 -31.76 -5.04 -9.22
CA SER A 150 -32.23 -5.59 -10.50
C SER A 150 -32.30 -4.54 -11.61
N GLU A 151 -32.42 -3.27 -11.24
CA GLU A 151 -32.51 -2.14 -12.17
C GLU A 151 -31.68 -0.97 -11.64
N LEU A 152 -30.98 -0.28 -12.55
CA LEU A 152 -30.36 1.03 -12.34
C LEU A 152 -30.50 1.84 -13.62
N ILE A 153 -30.96 3.08 -13.49
CA ILE A 153 -31.04 4.05 -14.55
C ILE A 153 -29.63 4.51 -14.88
N ILE A 154 -29.18 4.17 -16.08
CA ILE A 154 -27.92 4.62 -16.66
C ILE A 154 -28.25 5.73 -17.65
N PRO A 155 -27.66 6.93 -17.51
CA PRO A 155 -27.85 8.00 -18.48
C PRO A 155 -27.46 7.56 -19.90
N PRO A 156 -28.12 8.10 -20.94
CA PRO A 156 -27.71 7.87 -22.32
C PRO A 156 -26.22 8.18 -22.50
N ASN A 157 -25.47 7.22 -23.03
CA ASN A 157 -24.01 7.28 -23.10
C ASN A 157 -23.52 6.65 -24.41
N TYR A 158 -22.39 7.14 -24.92
CA TYR A 158 -21.78 6.69 -26.18
C TYR A 158 -21.28 5.25 -26.09
N ARG A 159 -20.89 4.81 -24.89
CA ARG A 159 -20.32 3.48 -24.65
C ARG A 159 -21.36 2.35 -24.61
N ASN A 160 -22.65 2.68 -24.60
CA ASN A 160 -23.75 1.73 -24.38
C ASN A 160 -23.56 0.87 -23.13
N LEU A 161 -23.14 1.49 -22.01
CA LEU A 161 -22.92 0.81 -20.74
C LEU A 161 -24.19 0.09 -20.28
N THR A 162 -24.05 -1.21 -19.99
CA THR A 162 -25.14 -2.04 -19.47
C THR A 162 -25.19 -2.00 -17.94
N LEU A 163 -26.34 -2.37 -17.37
CA LEU A 163 -26.50 -2.52 -15.91
C LEU A 163 -25.42 -3.42 -15.32
N GLU A 164 -25.17 -4.55 -15.97
CA GLU A 164 -24.20 -5.54 -15.50
C GLU A 164 -22.76 -5.01 -15.54
N CYS A 165 -22.39 -4.31 -16.61
CA CYS A 165 -21.09 -3.66 -16.73
C CYS A 165 -20.87 -2.64 -15.60
N VAL A 166 -21.88 -1.81 -15.33
CA VAL A 166 -21.83 -0.78 -14.28
C VAL A 166 -21.74 -1.41 -12.89
N LYS A 167 -22.55 -2.44 -12.60
CA LYS A 167 -22.48 -3.17 -11.33
C LYS A 167 -21.11 -3.81 -11.13
N SER A 168 -20.57 -4.45 -12.17
CA SER A 168 -19.23 -5.06 -12.10
C SER A 168 -18.15 -4.00 -11.86
N PHE A 169 -18.25 -2.83 -12.50
CA PHE A 169 -17.32 -1.74 -12.23
C PHE A 169 -17.39 -1.26 -10.77
N ILE A 170 -18.59 -1.00 -10.25
CA ILE A 170 -18.77 -0.54 -8.87
C ILE A 170 -18.21 -1.56 -7.88
N LEU A 171 -18.52 -2.85 -8.07
CA LEU A 171 -18.18 -3.90 -7.12
C LEU A 171 -16.72 -4.37 -7.25
N GLU A 172 -16.32 -4.79 -8.45
CA GLU A 172 -15.05 -5.49 -8.69
C GLU A 172 -13.88 -4.54 -9.02
N VAL A 173 -14.18 -3.28 -9.38
CA VAL A 173 -13.17 -2.26 -9.63
C VAL A 173 -13.13 -1.27 -8.48
N TYR A 174 -14.17 -0.45 -8.31
CA TYR A 174 -14.15 0.64 -7.34
C TYR A 174 -14.11 0.13 -5.88
N LEU A 175 -15.14 -0.55 -5.41
CA LEU A 175 -15.24 -0.99 -4.01
C LEU A 175 -14.11 -1.95 -3.63
N LYS A 176 -13.73 -2.84 -4.54
CA LYS A 176 -12.60 -3.75 -4.34
C LYS A 176 -11.27 -3.02 -4.27
N GLN A 177 -11.04 -2.00 -5.11
CA GLN A 177 -9.85 -1.15 -5.01
C GLN A 177 -9.84 -0.36 -3.70
N GLN A 178 -11.00 0.16 -3.28
CA GLN A 178 -11.13 0.84 -2.00
C GLN A 178 -10.82 -0.09 -0.83
N LEU A 179 -11.17 -1.37 -0.91
CA LEU A 179 -10.87 -2.37 0.12
C LEU A 179 -9.39 -2.77 0.15
N LEU A 180 -8.81 -3.04 -1.02
CA LEU A 180 -7.47 -3.61 -1.15
C LEU A 180 -6.34 -2.57 -1.20
N GLY A 181 -6.64 -1.31 -1.51
CA GLY A 181 -5.63 -0.25 -1.64
C GLY A 181 -4.55 -0.63 -2.66
N PHE A 182 -3.28 -0.52 -2.28
CA PHE A 182 -2.15 -0.91 -3.12
C PHE A 182 -2.03 -2.42 -3.37
N TRP A 183 -2.79 -3.26 -2.67
CA TRP A 183 -2.86 -4.68 -3.03
C TRP A 183 -3.69 -4.88 -4.30
N PHE A 184 -4.65 -4.00 -4.64
CA PHE A 184 -5.52 -4.14 -5.81
C PHE A 184 -4.72 -4.32 -7.11
N LYS A 185 -5.02 -5.38 -7.87
CA LYS A 185 -4.25 -5.74 -9.08
C LYS A 185 -4.81 -5.14 -10.35
N THR A 186 -3.89 -4.59 -11.15
CA THR A 186 -4.13 -4.27 -12.55
C THR A 186 -3.29 -5.18 -13.46
N LEU A 187 -3.78 -5.45 -14.67
CA LEU A 187 -3.02 -6.16 -15.68
C LEU A 187 -1.93 -5.24 -16.21
N ARG A 188 -0.67 -5.64 -16.02
CA ARG A 188 0.50 -4.98 -16.58
C ARG A 188 0.80 -5.49 -18.00
N PRO A 189 1.65 -4.80 -18.78
CA PRO A 189 2.00 -5.20 -20.15
C PRO A 189 2.37 -6.68 -20.31
N ARG A 190 3.12 -7.24 -19.36
CA ARG A 190 3.46 -8.67 -19.34
C ARG A 190 2.26 -9.62 -19.29
N HIS A 191 1.21 -9.26 -18.54
CA HIS A 191 0.03 -10.10 -18.35
C HIS A 191 -0.80 -10.13 -19.62
N LEU A 192 -0.86 -8.99 -20.31
CA LEU A 192 -1.49 -8.85 -21.62
C LEU A 192 -0.71 -9.64 -22.68
N LYS A 193 0.62 -9.53 -22.70
CA LYS A 193 1.49 -10.30 -23.61
C LYS A 193 1.31 -11.81 -23.47
N GLY A 194 1.03 -12.30 -22.26
CA GLY A 194 0.77 -13.72 -21.99
C GLY A 194 -0.63 -14.21 -22.36
N GLN A 195 -1.56 -13.33 -22.77
CA GLN A 195 -2.87 -13.75 -23.25
C GLN A 195 -2.79 -14.26 -24.70
N SER A 196 -3.70 -15.17 -25.07
CA SER A 196 -3.74 -15.76 -26.41
C SER A 196 -4.41 -14.87 -27.46
N HIS A 197 -5.37 -14.01 -27.07
CA HIS A 197 -6.20 -13.27 -28.01
C HIS A 197 -5.53 -11.94 -28.47
N PRO A 198 -5.52 -11.61 -29.78
CA PRO A 198 -4.93 -10.38 -30.34
C PRO A 198 -5.37 -9.07 -29.68
N LEU A 199 -6.64 -9.00 -29.28
CA LEU A 199 -7.19 -7.87 -28.53
C LEU A 199 -6.33 -7.52 -27.30
N PHE A 200 -5.80 -8.53 -26.60
CA PHE A 200 -5.03 -8.34 -25.39
C PHE A 200 -3.53 -8.19 -25.67
N ASN A 201 -2.93 -9.18 -26.34
CA ASN A 201 -1.47 -9.29 -26.47
C ASN A 201 -0.87 -8.34 -27.52
N GLU A 202 -1.69 -7.72 -28.38
CA GLU A 202 -1.26 -6.74 -29.38
C GLU A 202 -1.92 -5.39 -29.14
N HIS A 203 -3.24 -5.30 -29.27
CA HIS A 203 -3.94 -4.01 -29.30
C HIS A 203 -3.97 -3.32 -27.94
N LEU A 204 -4.53 -3.96 -26.91
CA LEU A 204 -4.61 -3.37 -25.58
C LEU A 204 -3.23 -3.20 -24.95
N LEU A 205 -2.28 -4.11 -25.24
CA LEU A 205 -0.88 -3.97 -24.85
C LEU A 205 -0.27 -2.67 -25.39
N LYS A 206 -0.48 -2.38 -26.68
CA LYS A 206 0.01 -1.15 -27.32
C LYS A 206 -0.64 0.09 -26.70
N GLU A 207 -1.96 0.10 -26.57
CA GLU A 207 -2.69 1.25 -26.02
C GLU A 207 -2.35 1.49 -24.54
N GLN A 208 -2.13 0.43 -23.77
CA GLN A 208 -1.67 0.54 -22.38
C GLN A 208 -0.31 1.24 -22.30
N LYS A 209 0.64 0.94 -23.20
CA LYS A 209 1.95 1.60 -23.20
C LYS A 209 1.87 3.08 -23.60
N ILE A 210 1.08 3.40 -24.62
CA ILE A 210 0.94 4.76 -25.14
C ILE A 210 0.22 5.65 -24.13
N ARG A 211 -0.89 5.15 -23.56
CA ARG A 211 -1.81 5.93 -22.73
C ARG A 211 -1.63 5.68 -21.22
N GLN A 212 -0.70 4.81 -20.82
CA GLN A 212 -0.46 4.41 -19.42
C GLN A 212 -1.73 3.90 -18.72
N LEU A 213 -2.57 3.14 -19.45
CA LEU A 213 -3.89 2.70 -18.97
C LEU A 213 -3.77 1.77 -17.76
N GLU A 214 -4.63 1.99 -16.77
CA GLU A 214 -4.92 0.98 -15.76
C GLU A 214 -5.88 -0.03 -16.37
N VAL A 215 -5.42 -1.27 -16.55
CA VAL A 215 -6.25 -2.34 -17.12
C VAL A 215 -6.70 -3.26 -16.00
N VAL A 216 -8.01 -3.41 -15.82
CA VAL A 216 -8.58 -4.26 -14.76
C VAL A 216 -9.38 -5.37 -15.40
N LYS A 217 -9.03 -6.62 -15.10
CA LYS A 217 -9.83 -7.78 -15.50
C LYS A 217 -10.69 -8.22 -14.32
N THR A 218 -12.00 -8.21 -14.54
CA THR A 218 -13.02 -8.68 -13.60
C THR A 218 -13.50 -10.06 -14.01
N SER A 219 -14.49 -10.58 -13.29
CA SER A 219 -15.08 -11.89 -13.56
C SER A 219 -15.74 -12.01 -14.95
N LYS A 220 -16.25 -10.90 -15.52
CA LYS A 220 -16.89 -10.88 -16.85
C LYS A 220 -16.37 -9.81 -17.81
N PHE A 221 -15.81 -8.71 -17.31
CA PHE A 221 -15.37 -7.59 -18.13
C PHE A 221 -13.87 -7.34 -18.03
N ILE A 222 -13.31 -6.72 -19.05
CA ILE A 222 -12.04 -6.00 -18.94
C ILE A 222 -12.31 -4.51 -19.03
N PHE A 223 -11.71 -3.74 -18.13
CA PHE A 223 -11.80 -2.29 -18.10
C PHE A 223 -10.44 -1.70 -18.44
N ALA A 224 -10.40 -0.70 -19.32
CA ALA A 224 -9.20 0.08 -19.59
C ALA A 224 -9.46 1.53 -19.19
N LEU A 225 -8.74 2.02 -18.18
CA LEU A 225 -9.02 3.29 -17.52
C LEU A 225 -7.84 4.25 -17.70
N ALA A 226 -8.15 5.52 -17.94
CA ALA A 226 -7.16 6.56 -17.98
C ALA A 226 -6.44 6.67 -16.61
N PRO A 227 -5.12 6.87 -16.56
CA PRO A 227 -4.45 7.19 -15.32
C PRO A 227 -4.97 8.53 -14.78
N SER A 228 -4.80 8.77 -13.48
CA SER A 228 -5.04 10.08 -12.89
C SER A 228 -3.72 10.84 -12.70
N ARG A 229 -3.71 12.11 -13.13
CA ARG A 229 -2.59 13.05 -12.94
C ARG A 229 -2.65 13.79 -11.62
N ASP A 230 -3.87 14.09 -11.18
CA ASP A 230 -4.11 14.65 -9.86
C ASP A 230 -4.09 13.52 -8.84
N LEU A 231 -3.24 13.68 -7.82
CA LEU A 231 -3.10 12.72 -6.73
C LEU A 231 -4.38 12.58 -5.90
N ASN A 232 -5.23 13.60 -5.92
CA ASN A 232 -6.52 13.60 -5.21
C ASN A 232 -7.63 12.91 -6.02
N VAL A 233 -7.39 12.59 -7.29
CA VAL A 233 -8.38 11.95 -8.16
C VAL A 233 -8.06 10.46 -8.25
N ASN A 234 -8.96 9.63 -7.75
CA ASN A 234 -8.86 8.18 -7.86
C ASN A 234 -9.08 7.75 -9.33
N PRO A 235 -8.12 7.04 -9.97
CA PRO A 235 -8.32 6.55 -11.33
C PRO A 235 -9.51 5.59 -11.48
N PHE A 236 -9.90 4.91 -10.41
CA PHE A 236 -10.99 3.93 -10.36
C PHE A 236 -12.34 4.52 -9.91
N SER A 237 -12.48 5.85 -9.80
CA SER A 237 -13.75 6.51 -9.42
C SER A 237 -14.91 6.10 -10.32
N ILE A 238 -16.06 5.83 -9.71
CA ILE A 238 -17.32 5.52 -10.40
C ILE A 238 -17.76 6.73 -11.21
N ARG A 239 -17.78 7.92 -10.58
CA ARG A 239 -18.17 9.17 -11.25
C ARG A 239 -17.30 9.43 -12.47
N ARG A 240 -15.99 9.30 -12.30
CA ARG A 240 -15.02 9.50 -13.38
C ARG A 240 -15.27 8.49 -14.50
N PHE A 241 -15.48 7.22 -14.18
CA PHE A 241 -15.79 6.20 -15.17
C PHE A 241 -17.09 6.53 -15.92
N LEU A 242 -18.15 6.97 -15.25
CA LEU A 242 -19.43 7.28 -15.89
C LEU A 242 -19.42 8.56 -16.73
N LEU A 243 -18.50 9.49 -16.46
CA LEU A 243 -18.40 10.76 -17.16
C LEU A 243 -18.01 10.59 -18.64
N GLU A 244 -18.77 11.26 -19.51
CA GLU A 244 -18.46 11.42 -20.93
C GLU A 244 -18.42 12.91 -21.27
N GLU A 245 -17.25 13.41 -21.65
CA GLU A 245 -17.06 14.83 -21.96
C GLU A 245 -17.30 15.08 -23.44
N LYS A 246 -18.23 16.00 -23.73
CA LYS A 246 -18.50 16.50 -25.08
C LYS A 246 -17.95 17.91 -25.20
N ILE A 247 -16.97 18.11 -26.08
CA ILE A 247 -16.47 19.46 -26.37
C ILE A 247 -17.53 20.18 -27.22
N ALA A 248 -17.95 21.37 -26.77
CA ALA A 248 -18.85 22.23 -27.52
C ALA A 248 -18.33 22.42 -28.95
N PHE A 249 -19.22 22.28 -29.94
CA PHE A 249 -18.90 22.40 -31.37
C PHE A 249 -18.07 21.24 -31.98
N SER A 250 -17.82 20.16 -31.24
CA SER A 250 -17.25 18.91 -31.79
C SER A 250 -18.23 17.75 -31.65
N HIS A 251 -18.16 16.78 -32.59
CA HIS A 251 -18.85 15.49 -32.45
C HIS A 251 -18.05 14.49 -31.60
N ASN A 252 -16.91 14.92 -31.03
CA ASN A 252 -16.04 14.05 -30.26
C ASN A 252 -16.55 13.93 -28.83
N VAL A 253 -16.63 12.67 -28.39
CA VAL A 253 -16.92 12.28 -27.01
C VAL A 253 -15.62 11.73 -26.45
N TYR A 254 -15.24 12.22 -25.28
CA TYR A 254 -14.03 11.83 -24.57
C TYR A 254 -14.36 11.04 -23.32
N LEU A 255 -13.57 10.00 -23.09
CA LEU A 255 -13.85 8.95 -22.11
C LEU A 255 -12.73 8.88 -21.08
N ASN A 256 -13.06 8.57 -19.83
CA ASN A 256 -12.06 8.25 -18.80
C ASN A 256 -11.81 6.74 -18.67
N GLY A 257 -12.64 5.92 -19.32
CA GLY A 257 -12.50 4.48 -19.28
C GLY A 257 -13.50 3.80 -20.19
N VAL A 258 -13.16 2.57 -20.58
CA VAL A 258 -13.95 1.74 -21.46
C VAL A 258 -14.01 0.33 -20.91
N ALA A 259 -15.05 -0.41 -21.31
CA ALA A 259 -15.30 -1.77 -20.86
C ALA A 259 -15.51 -2.68 -22.06
N PHE A 260 -15.07 -3.92 -21.93
CA PHE A 260 -15.31 -4.98 -22.92
C PHE A 260 -15.80 -6.23 -22.22
N ASP A 261 -16.90 -6.79 -22.73
CA ASP A 261 -17.48 -8.04 -22.24
C ASP A 261 -16.66 -9.22 -22.76
N LEU A 262 -16.05 -9.99 -21.85
CA LEU A 262 -15.19 -11.12 -22.20
C LEU A 262 -15.97 -12.25 -22.91
N THR A 263 -17.30 -12.29 -22.79
CA THR A 263 -18.14 -13.24 -23.54
C THR A 263 -18.22 -12.92 -25.03
N GLN A 264 -17.89 -11.68 -25.42
CA GLN A 264 -17.92 -11.20 -26.81
C GLN A 264 -16.55 -11.26 -27.50
N LEU A 265 -15.57 -12.00 -26.95
CA LEU A 265 -14.23 -12.11 -27.52
C LEU A 265 -14.21 -12.58 -28.99
N GLN A 266 -15.19 -13.37 -29.40
CA GLN A 266 -15.29 -13.87 -30.78
C GLN A 266 -16.08 -12.93 -31.70
N ASP A 267 -16.65 -11.84 -31.18
CA ASP A 267 -17.38 -10.85 -31.97
C ASP A 267 -16.43 -9.74 -32.43
N ASN A 268 -16.18 -9.71 -33.74
CA ASN A 268 -15.34 -8.70 -34.38
C ASN A 268 -15.93 -7.29 -34.26
N ASN A 269 -17.25 -7.14 -34.27
CA ASN A 269 -17.89 -5.82 -34.15
C ASN A 269 -17.72 -5.26 -32.74
N ALA A 270 -17.91 -6.10 -31.72
CA ALA A 270 -17.65 -5.73 -30.32
C ALA A 270 -16.19 -5.32 -30.11
N THR A 271 -15.26 -6.08 -30.70
CA THR A 271 -13.81 -5.78 -30.64
C THR A 271 -13.48 -4.44 -31.30
N THR A 272 -13.97 -4.20 -32.52
CA THR A 272 -13.77 -2.91 -33.22
C THR A 272 -14.34 -1.74 -32.43
N THR A 273 -15.58 -1.88 -31.93
CA THR A 273 -16.23 -0.84 -31.13
C THR A 273 -15.42 -0.50 -29.88
N PHE A 274 -14.88 -1.50 -29.19
CA PHE A 274 -14.03 -1.30 -28.02
C PHE A 274 -12.73 -0.56 -28.36
N LEU A 275 -12.07 -0.93 -29.45
CA LEU A 275 -10.84 -0.26 -29.89
C LEU A 275 -11.10 1.20 -30.29
N GLU A 276 -12.21 1.48 -30.97
CA GLU A 276 -12.65 2.85 -31.28
C GLU A 276 -12.92 3.67 -30.02
N GLN A 277 -13.50 3.06 -28.99
CA GLN A 277 -13.72 3.70 -27.70
C GLN A 277 -12.40 3.94 -26.95
N ILE A 278 -11.41 3.04 -27.01
CA ILE A 278 -10.09 3.26 -26.39
C ILE A 278 -9.42 4.52 -26.93
N ILE A 279 -9.49 4.75 -28.25
CA ILE A 279 -8.87 5.92 -28.89
C ILE A 279 -9.47 7.24 -28.35
N ARG A 280 -10.72 7.20 -27.88
CA ARG A 280 -11.42 8.34 -27.25
C ARG A 280 -11.01 8.59 -25.80
N ILE A 281 -10.17 7.75 -25.21
CA ILE A 281 -9.56 8.04 -23.91
C ILE A 281 -8.47 9.10 -24.10
N ILE A 282 -8.76 10.34 -23.70
CA ILE A 282 -7.73 11.39 -23.77
C ILE A 282 -6.62 11.05 -22.80
N THR A 283 -5.45 10.82 -23.36
CA THR A 283 -4.18 11.09 -22.70
C THR A 283 -3.49 12.10 -23.60
N ILE A 284 -2.94 13.19 -23.04
CA ILE A 284 -2.14 14.14 -23.83
C ILE A 284 -1.18 13.32 -24.69
N GLU A 285 -1.10 13.62 -25.99
CA GLU A 285 -0.05 13.11 -26.87
C GLU A 285 1.27 13.63 -26.32
N LYS A 286 1.87 12.85 -25.43
CA LYS A 286 3.07 13.27 -24.73
C LYS A 286 4.25 13.17 -25.69
N LEU A 287 5.07 14.22 -25.75
CA LEU A 287 6.37 14.17 -26.41
C LEU A 287 7.35 13.41 -25.51
N ILE A 288 7.21 12.08 -25.47
CA ILE A 288 8.08 11.19 -24.69
C ILE A 288 9.17 10.64 -25.59
N SER A 289 10.43 10.82 -25.19
CA SER A 289 11.55 10.19 -25.90
C SER A 289 11.51 8.67 -25.75
N GLN A 290 12.00 7.97 -26.78
CA GLN A 290 12.11 6.52 -26.76
C GLN A 290 13.00 6.03 -25.59
N GLN A 291 13.99 6.83 -25.17
CA GLN A 291 14.86 6.51 -24.04
C GLN A 291 14.07 6.36 -22.72
N ILE A 292 13.08 7.23 -22.47
CA ILE A 292 12.23 7.14 -21.28
C ILE A 292 11.28 5.95 -21.36
N ILE A 293 10.72 5.66 -22.54
CA ILE A 293 9.86 4.48 -22.76
C ILE A 293 10.65 3.19 -22.52
N ASP A 294 11.82 3.06 -23.12
CA ASP A 294 12.70 1.89 -23.01
C ASP A 294 13.16 1.66 -21.56
N LEU A 295 13.39 2.75 -20.81
CA LEU A 295 13.74 2.67 -19.39
C LEU A 295 12.62 2.04 -18.57
N ILE A 296 11.38 2.48 -18.75
CA ILE A 296 10.22 1.90 -18.05
C ILE A 296 10.02 0.44 -18.47
N ASP A 297 10.10 0.12 -19.75
CA ASP A 297 10.01 -1.25 -20.25
C ASP A 297 11.10 -2.14 -19.61
N LYS A 298 12.32 -1.62 -19.43
CA LYS A 298 13.41 -2.32 -18.74
C LYS A 298 13.08 -2.57 -17.27
N PHE A 299 12.49 -1.61 -16.55
CA PHE A 299 12.10 -1.79 -15.15
C PHE A 299 11.00 -2.85 -15.00
N GLU A 300 10.00 -2.83 -15.88
CA GLU A 300 8.95 -3.85 -15.89
C GLU A 300 9.55 -5.24 -16.16
N LEU A 301 10.39 -5.37 -17.17
CA LEU A 301 11.02 -6.65 -17.52
C LEU A 301 11.91 -7.18 -16.39
N TYR A 302 12.71 -6.31 -15.76
CA TYR A 302 13.57 -6.69 -14.65
C TYR A 302 12.77 -7.20 -13.45
N SER A 303 11.66 -6.52 -13.12
CA SER A 303 10.80 -6.91 -11.99
C SER A 303 10.27 -8.34 -12.16
N VAL A 304 9.90 -8.70 -13.40
CA VAL A 304 9.31 -10.00 -13.72
C VAL A 304 10.32 -11.12 -13.78
N ASN A 305 11.48 -10.84 -14.36
CA ASN A 305 12.49 -11.87 -14.59
C ASN A 305 13.35 -12.12 -13.35
N HIS A 306 13.43 -11.16 -12.42
CA HIS A 306 14.36 -11.22 -11.31
C HIS A 306 13.70 -10.94 -9.94
N LEU A 307 13.00 -9.83 -9.76
CA LEU A 307 12.45 -9.45 -8.44
C LEU A 307 11.34 -10.39 -7.96
N PHE A 308 10.30 -10.61 -8.77
CA PHE A 308 9.18 -11.47 -8.36
C PHE A 308 9.60 -12.93 -8.19
N PRO A 309 10.38 -13.54 -9.10
CA PRO A 309 10.86 -14.90 -8.90
C PRO A 309 11.63 -15.08 -7.59
N LEU A 310 12.47 -14.11 -7.19
CA LEU A 310 13.20 -14.16 -5.92
C LEU A 310 12.26 -14.31 -4.71
N LEU A 311 11.12 -13.61 -4.68
CA LEU A 311 10.17 -13.71 -3.58
C LEU A 311 9.53 -15.11 -3.48
N PHE A 312 9.15 -15.69 -4.61
CA PHE A 312 8.38 -16.94 -4.67
C PHE A 312 9.21 -18.22 -4.80
N GLN A 313 10.53 -18.12 -4.90
CA GLN A 313 11.40 -19.30 -4.82
C GLN A 313 11.19 -20.05 -3.49
N PRO A 314 11.35 -21.38 -3.44
CA PRO A 314 11.27 -22.12 -2.19
C PRO A 314 12.21 -21.52 -1.13
N LEU A 315 11.78 -21.44 0.13
CA LEU A 315 12.68 -21.07 1.23
C LEU A 315 13.73 -22.19 1.39
N ASP A 316 14.99 -21.79 1.58
CA ASP A 316 16.10 -22.72 1.72
C ASP A 316 15.88 -23.66 2.92
N ALA A 317 16.16 -24.95 2.71
CA ALA A 317 16.04 -26.01 3.71
C ALA A 317 17.38 -26.32 4.39
N SER A 318 18.39 -25.46 4.25
CA SER A 318 19.75 -25.59 4.79
C SER A 318 19.87 -25.65 6.33
N GLY A 319 18.76 -25.66 7.06
CA GLY A 319 18.73 -25.76 8.52
C GLY A 319 18.82 -24.42 9.27
N LEU A 320 18.85 -23.29 8.55
CA LEU A 320 18.68 -21.97 9.13
C LEU A 320 17.24 -21.79 9.66
N ILE A 321 17.09 -20.98 10.71
CA ILE A 321 15.78 -20.55 11.22
C ILE A 321 15.07 -19.78 10.11
N ALA A 322 13.80 -20.08 9.86
CA ALA A 322 13.01 -19.52 8.76
C ALA A 322 13.09 -17.99 8.67
N GLU A 323 13.01 -17.30 9.82
CA GLU A 323 13.14 -15.84 9.93
C GLU A 323 14.43 -15.30 9.29
N LYS A 324 15.58 -15.98 9.47
CA LYS A 324 16.85 -15.55 8.86
C LYS A 324 16.85 -15.72 7.35
N VAL A 325 16.21 -16.78 6.84
CA VAL A 325 16.07 -17.02 5.40
C VAL A 325 15.18 -15.94 4.78
N VAL A 326 14.08 -15.57 5.46
CA VAL A 326 13.21 -14.46 5.05
C VAL A 326 13.99 -13.15 5.05
N GLN A 327 14.71 -12.84 6.12
CA GLN A 327 15.50 -11.62 6.23
C GLN A 327 16.54 -11.49 5.10
N GLN A 328 17.26 -12.56 4.78
CA GLN A 328 18.23 -12.56 3.66
C GLN A 328 17.52 -12.34 2.33
N ARG A 329 16.38 -12.99 2.09
CA ARG A 329 15.61 -12.81 0.86
C ARG A 329 15.11 -11.37 0.69
N LEU A 330 14.61 -10.76 1.76
CA LEU A 330 14.16 -9.37 1.75
C LEU A 330 15.32 -8.41 1.51
N TRP A 331 16.49 -8.71 2.07
CA TRP A 331 17.71 -7.97 1.80
C TRP A 331 18.08 -8.03 0.31
N ASP A 332 18.18 -9.23 -0.26
CA ASP A 332 18.53 -9.42 -1.68
C ASP A 332 17.53 -8.71 -2.60
N PHE A 333 16.23 -8.80 -2.25
CA PHE A 333 15.17 -8.12 -2.99
C PHE A 333 15.35 -6.60 -2.98
N GLU A 334 15.60 -6.00 -1.82
CA GLU A 334 15.83 -4.56 -1.70
C GLU A 334 17.06 -4.10 -2.49
N GLN A 335 18.13 -4.90 -2.47
CA GLN A 335 19.33 -4.65 -3.23
C GLN A 335 19.06 -4.61 -4.73
N MET A 336 18.38 -5.63 -5.24
CA MET A 336 18.05 -5.73 -6.65
C MET A 336 17.10 -4.61 -7.08
N LEU A 337 16.09 -4.29 -6.27
CA LEU A 337 15.16 -3.19 -6.51
C LEU A 337 15.91 -1.86 -6.62
N SER A 338 16.81 -1.59 -5.67
CA SER A 338 17.48 -0.30 -5.61
C SER A 338 18.49 -0.11 -6.73
N VAL A 339 19.34 -1.12 -7.01
CA VAL A 339 20.39 -1.02 -8.03
C VAL A 339 19.82 -0.98 -9.45
N ASN A 340 18.73 -1.73 -9.71
CA ASN A 340 18.26 -1.94 -11.08
C ASN A 340 17.02 -1.11 -11.45
N ILE A 341 16.35 -0.49 -10.47
CA ILE A 341 15.18 0.35 -10.71
C ILE A 341 15.37 1.74 -10.08
N LEU A 342 15.64 1.82 -8.78
CA LEU A 342 15.61 3.11 -8.08
C LEU A 342 16.81 4.03 -8.40
N GLU A 343 18.02 3.47 -8.52
CA GLU A 343 19.21 4.22 -8.94
C GLU A 343 19.12 4.68 -10.41
N PRO A 344 18.73 3.82 -11.37
CA PRO A 344 18.49 4.27 -12.74
C PRO A 344 17.37 5.32 -12.86
N LEU A 345 16.34 5.26 -12.01
CA LEU A 345 15.30 6.29 -11.95
C LEU A 345 15.91 7.65 -11.56
N GLU A 346 16.73 7.71 -10.52
CA GLU A 346 17.39 8.95 -10.11
C GLU A 346 18.27 9.52 -11.22
N ASN A 347 19.03 8.66 -11.90
CA ASN A 347 19.83 9.08 -13.06
C ASN A 347 18.95 9.63 -14.19
N ALA A 348 17.78 9.04 -14.44
CA ALA A 348 16.87 9.50 -15.49
C ALA A 348 16.26 10.86 -15.16
N LEU A 349 15.82 11.05 -13.90
CA LEU A 349 15.28 12.31 -13.42
C LEU A 349 16.30 13.45 -13.50
N ARG A 350 17.58 13.15 -13.27
CA ARG A 350 18.65 14.15 -13.28
C ARG A 350 19.21 14.47 -14.67
N HIS A 351 19.40 13.45 -15.51
CA HIS A 351 20.24 13.60 -16.72
C HIS A 351 19.54 13.26 -18.04
N ILE A 352 18.41 12.55 -18.02
CA ILE A 352 17.77 12.04 -19.25
C ILE A 352 16.53 12.86 -19.58
N MET A 353 15.70 13.16 -18.58
CA MET A 353 14.44 13.86 -18.73
C MET A 353 14.63 15.29 -19.26
N GLN A 354 13.85 15.66 -20.27
CA GLN A 354 14.01 16.92 -21.00
C GLN A 354 12.83 17.87 -20.81
N ASN A 355 11.64 17.34 -20.48
CA ASN A 355 10.42 18.13 -20.38
C ASN A 355 9.46 17.59 -19.29
N ASN A 356 8.45 18.39 -18.97
CA ASN A 356 7.47 18.04 -17.93
C ASN A 356 6.53 16.89 -18.31
N ASP A 357 6.31 16.63 -19.61
CA ASP A 357 5.51 15.47 -20.04
C ASP A 357 6.23 14.15 -19.73
N GLU A 358 7.55 14.12 -19.92
CA GLU A 358 8.42 13.01 -19.51
C GLU A 358 8.44 12.83 -18.00
N ALA A 359 8.49 13.93 -17.23
CA ALA A 359 8.39 13.89 -15.77
C ALA A 359 7.07 13.25 -15.31
N GLU A 360 5.95 13.69 -15.91
CA GLU A 360 4.62 13.14 -15.62
C GLU A 360 4.50 11.67 -16.06
N TYR A 361 5.10 11.32 -17.22
CA TYR A 361 5.12 9.93 -17.69
C TYR A 361 5.89 9.03 -16.73
N LEU A 362 7.11 9.42 -16.35
CA LEU A 362 7.94 8.68 -15.38
C LEU A 362 7.20 8.52 -14.06
N PHE A 363 6.58 9.59 -13.54
CA PHE A 363 5.83 9.53 -12.28
C PHE A 363 4.70 8.48 -12.34
N ILE A 364 3.84 8.55 -13.36
CA ILE A 364 2.70 7.63 -13.49
C ILE A 364 3.20 6.19 -13.66
N SER A 365 4.20 5.96 -14.52
CA SER A 365 4.77 4.64 -14.76
C SER A 365 5.43 4.06 -13.51
N MET A 366 6.18 4.86 -12.75
CA MET A 366 6.79 4.43 -11.50
C MET A 366 5.75 4.16 -10.41
N ARG A 367 4.71 4.99 -10.29
CA ARG A 367 3.61 4.74 -9.35
C ARG A 367 2.94 3.41 -9.62
N GLN A 368 2.67 3.11 -10.89
CA GLN A 368 2.09 1.85 -11.34
C GLN A 368 3.01 0.66 -11.08
N LEU A 369 4.29 0.76 -11.43
CA LEU A 369 5.27 -0.29 -11.20
C LEU A 369 5.45 -0.60 -9.71
N LEU A 370 5.53 0.42 -8.87
CA LEU A 370 5.67 0.24 -7.43
C LEU A 370 4.40 -0.34 -6.79
N ALA A 371 3.21 0.08 -7.23
CA ALA A 371 1.95 -0.52 -6.80
C ALA A 371 1.90 -2.02 -7.16
N ASP A 372 2.35 -2.37 -8.36
CA ASP A 372 2.48 -3.76 -8.81
C ASP A 372 3.48 -4.54 -7.93
N ILE A 373 4.66 -3.98 -7.67
CA ILE A 373 5.63 -4.57 -6.74
C ILE A 373 5.03 -4.82 -5.34
N ILE A 374 4.32 -3.83 -4.79
CA ILE A 374 3.64 -3.97 -3.50
C ILE A 374 2.59 -5.08 -3.54
N SER A 375 1.81 -5.17 -4.61
CA SER A 375 0.79 -6.21 -4.77
C SER A 375 1.40 -7.62 -4.77
N TYR A 376 2.50 -7.82 -5.52
CA TYR A 376 3.23 -9.10 -5.53
C TYR A 376 3.91 -9.39 -4.19
N TYR A 377 4.39 -8.36 -3.51
CA TYR A 377 4.93 -8.51 -2.17
C TYR A 377 3.86 -8.96 -1.18
N LYS A 378 2.64 -8.41 -1.26
CA LYS A 378 1.51 -8.84 -0.43
C LYS A 378 1.12 -10.30 -0.68
N ASP A 379 1.18 -10.75 -1.92
CA ASP A 379 1.01 -12.18 -2.24
C ASP A 379 2.10 -13.04 -1.59
N PHE A 380 3.36 -12.59 -1.60
CA PHE A 380 4.46 -13.26 -0.92
C PHE A 380 4.22 -13.34 0.59
N GLN A 381 3.84 -12.21 1.20
CA GLN A 381 3.54 -12.07 2.63
C GLN A 381 2.34 -12.94 3.06
N SER A 382 1.35 -13.14 2.18
CA SER A 382 0.18 -13.99 2.45
C SER A 382 0.47 -15.50 2.56
N GLN A 383 1.71 -15.92 2.29
CA GLN A 383 2.07 -17.33 2.39
C GLN A 383 2.11 -17.78 3.85
N PRO A 384 1.66 -19.01 4.17
CA PRO A 384 1.62 -19.49 5.56
C PRO A 384 2.95 -19.41 6.31
N ALA A 385 4.07 -19.55 5.61
CA ALA A 385 5.41 -19.47 6.20
C ALA A 385 5.88 -18.03 6.51
N ILE A 386 5.20 -17.01 5.96
CA ILE A 386 5.61 -15.60 6.00
C ILE A 386 4.59 -14.72 6.74
N MET A 387 3.31 -15.11 6.78
CA MET A 387 2.20 -14.24 7.22
C MET A 387 2.28 -13.70 8.65
N PHE A 388 3.18 -14.20 9.48
CA PHE A 388 3.43 -13.73 10.85
C PHE A 388 4.88 -13.27 11.07
N ASP A 389 5.66 -13.09 10.00
CA ASP A 389 7.04 -12.64 10.07
C ASP A 389 7.09 -11.11 10.19
N GLN A 390 7.60 -10.62 11.33
CA GLN A 390 7.68 -9.18 11.61
C GLN A 390 8.57 -8.43 10.60
N GLN A 391 9.62 -9.05 10.08
CA GLN A 391 10.48 -8.39 9.09
C GLN A 391 9.74 -8.23 7.75
N ALA A 392 8.90 -9.20 7.38
CA ALA A 392 8.05 -9.07 6.21
C ALA A 392 7.01 -7.95 6.37
N ASP A 393 6.42 -7.81 7.56
CA ASP A 393 5.49 -6.71 7.89
C ASP A 393 6.16 -5.34 7.75
N LEU A 394 7.33 -5.17 8.39
CA LEU A 394 8.10 -3.93 8.32
C LEU A 394 8.55 -3.61 6.89
N PHE A 395 8.96 -4.62 6.11
CA PHE A 395 9.35 -4.41 4.72
C PHE A 395 8.16 -3.99 3.84
N SER A 396 6.98 -4.58 4.05
CA SER A 396 5.75 -4.16 3.38
C SER A 396 5.41 -2.69 3.65
N ALA A 397 5.56 -2.26 4.89
CA ALA A 397 5.38 -0.87 5.28
C ALA A 397 6.41 0.05 4.62
N ARG A 398 7.67 -0.35 4.51
CA ARG A 398 8.71 0.42 3.79
C ARG A 398 8.39 0.61 2.31
N LEU A 399 7.94 -0.44 1.62
CA LEU A 399 7.51 -0.35 0.23
C LEU A 399 6.34 0.62 0.06
N THR A 400 5.34 0.53 0.95
CA THR A 400 4.17 1.40 0.88
C THR A 400 4.52 2.85 1.21
N ALA A 401 5.31 3.08 2.27
CA ALA A 401 5.82 4.40 2.61
C ALA A 401 6.62 5.02 1.47
N TYR A 402 7.43 4.24 0.76
CA TYR A 402 8.20 4.72 -0.38
C TYR A 402 7.27 5.25 -1.50
N LEU A 403 6.19 4.52 -1.83
CA LEU A 403 5.19 4.97 -2.80
C LEU A 403 4.42 6.22 -2.33
N THR A 404 4.06 6.29 -1.05
CA THR A 404 3.43 7.49 -0.45
C THR A 404 4.39 8.68 -0.50
N LEU A 405 5.67 8.51 -0.16
CA LEU A 405 6.70 9.55 -0.21
C LEU A 405 6.97 10.06 -1.63
N ILE A 406 6.96 9.18 -2.63
CA ILE A 406 7.05 9.58 -4.04
C ILE A 406 5.85 10.43 -4.44
N SER A 407 4.65 10.05 -4.00
CA SER A 407 3.43 10.78 -4.33
C SER A 407 3.42 12.18 -3.70
N LYS A 408 3.74 12.28 -2.40
CA LYS A 408 3.82 13.56 -1.68
C LYS A 408 4.82 14.54 -2.30
N ARG A 409 5.90 14.03 -2.88
CA ARG A 409 6.99 14.81 -3.47
C ARG A 409 6.96 14.82 -4.99
N LYS A 410 5.82 14.51 -5.61
CA LYS A 410 5.68 14.48 -7.08
C LYS A 410 6.24 15.75 -7.70
N TYR A 411 5.82 16.91 -7.19
CA TYR A 411 6.17 18.22 -7.75
C TYR A 411 7.60 18.67 -7.42
N ASP A 412 8.25 18.05 -6.44
CA ASP A 412 9.63 18.36 -6.04
C ASP A 412 10.65 17.43 -6.73
N VAL A 413 10.26 16.19 -7.01
CA VAL A 413 11.15 15.14 -7.54
C VAL A 413 10.97 14.91 -9.04
N PHE A 414 9.73 14.96 -9.54
CA PHE A 414 9.40 14.72 -10.95
C PHE A 414 9.18 16.05 -11.65
N VAL A 415 10.26 16.83 -11.72
CA VAL A 415 10.30 18.13 -12.38
C VAL A 415 11.64 18.31 -13.08
N VAL A 416 11.66 18.97 -14.24
CA VAL A 416 12.92 19.34 -14.89
C VAL A 416 13.54 20.48 -14.08
N SER A 417 14.68 20.22 -13.46
CA SER A 417 15.39 21.18 -12.61
C SER A 417 16.83 21.39 -13.09
N THR A 418 17.37 22.57 -12.82
CA THR A 418 18.82 22.79 -12.96
C THR A 418 19.59 22.00 -11.90
N ASP A 419 20.90 21.80 -12.09
CA ASP A 419 21.75 21.17 -11.06
C ASP A 419 21.72 21.96 -9.73
N GLU A 420 21.62 23.29 -9.78
CA GLU A 420 21.55 24.14 -8.59
C GLU A 420 20.24 23.93 -7.82
N ASP A 421 19.11 23.94 -8.52
CA ASP A 421 17.80 23.72 -7.91
C ASP A 421 17.69 22.30 -7.33
N TRP A 422 18.27 21.32 -8.03
CA TRP A 422 18.37 19.94 -7.55
C TRP A 422 19.15 19.86 -6.23
N LEU A 423 20.31 20.53 -6.12
CA LEU A 423 21.09 20.56 -4.88
C LEU A 423 20.35 21.25 -3.73
N LYS A 424 19.60 22.32 -4.00
CA LYS A 424 18.76 22.98 -2.98
C LYS A 424 17.62 22.09 -2.50
N ALA A 425 16.94 21.41 -3.43
CA ALA A 425 15.91 20.44 -3.08
C ALA A 425 16.48 19.31 -2.22
N ILE A 426 17.70 18.87 -2.52
CA ILE A 426 18.42 17.87 -1.74
C ILE A 426 18.64 18.34 -0.29
N GLU A 427 19.09 19.58 -0.09
CA GLU A 427 19.31 20.12 1.25
C GLU A 427 18.02 20.14 2.09
N LEU A 428 16.93 20.64 1.52
CA LEU A 428 15.63 20.72 2.19
C LEU A 428 15.09 19.35 2.60
N ILE A 429 15.20 18.33 1.73
CA ILE A 429 14.70 16.98 2.01
C ILE A 429 15.58 16.25 3.04
N SER A 430 16.83 16.70 3.25
CA SER A 430 17.74 16.15 4.28
C SER A 430 17.32 16.52 5.70
N GLU A 431 16.63 17.65 5.88
CA GLU A 431 16.37 18.24 7.20
C GLU A 431 15.68 17.29 8.20
N PRO A 432 14.63 16.52 7.84
CA PRO A 432 13.92 15.69 8.80
C PRO A 432 14.81 14.60 9.39
N ILE A 433 15.66 13.98 8.57
CA ILE A 433 16.60 12.93 9.02
C ILE A 433 17.73 13.55 9.84
N ALA A 434 18.24 14.70 9.43
CA ALA A 434 19.27 15.41 10.18
C ALA A 434 18.75 15.77 11.58
N GLN A 435 17.53 16.33 11.66
CA GLN A 435 16.88 16.64 12.93
C GLN A 435 16.63 15.38 13.77
N LEU A 436 16.14 14.30 13.17
CA LEU A 436 15.92 13.02 13.84
C LEU A 436 17.22 12.48 14.46
N LYS A 437 18.32 12.48 13.69
CA LYS A 437 19.63 12.03 14.18
C LYS A 437 20.08 12.84 15.39
N THR A 438 19.95 14.17 15.32
CA THR A 438 20.33 15.07 16.41
C THR A 438 19.51 14.79 17.66
N VAL A 439 18.17 14.75 17.55
CA VAL A 439 17.27 14.49 18.69
C VAL A 439 17.58 13.13 19.34
N CYS A 440 17.73 12.08 18.54
CA CYS A 440 18.04 10.75 19.06
C CYS A 440 19.42 10.69 19.73
N LYS A 441 20.43 11.36 19.17
CA LYS A 441 21.78 11.39 19.72
C LYS A 441 21.85 12.18 21.03
N ASP A 442 21.28 13.38 21.05
CA ASP A 442 21.29 14.24 22.23
C ASP A 442 20.52 13.58 23.39
N GLY A 443 19.35 12.99 23.11
CA GLY A 443 18.58 12.22 24.09
C GLY A 443 19.35 11.01 24.61
N LEU A 444 20.09 10.31 23.75
CA LEU A 444 20.94 9.19 24.16
C LEU A 444 22.09 9.63 25.06
N ASP A 445 22.82 10.66 24.68
CA ASP A 445 24.01 11.12 25.39
C ASP A 445 23.63 11.66 26.78
N GLN A 446 22.56 12.44 26.89
CA GLN A 446 22.02 12.89 28.18
C GLN A 446 21.53 11.71 29.04
N ASN A 447 20.86 10.72 28.44
CA ASN A 447 20.38 9.54 29.16
C ASN A 447 21.56 8.70 29.71
N LYS A 448 22.67 8.59 28.97
CA LYS A 448 23.88 7.91 29.46
C LYS A 448 24.50 8.61 30.67
N VAL A 449 24.51 9.95 30.69
CA VAL A 449 24.99 10.72 31.85
C VAL A 449 24.13 10.40 33.07
N LEU A 450 22.81 10.54 32.98
CA LEU A 450 21.89 10.27 34.08
C LEU A 450 21.97 8.81 34.58
N VAL A 451 22.03 7.83 33.67
CA VAL A 451 22.17 6.41 34.04
C VAL A 451 23.50 6.15 34.77
N THR A 452 24.58 6.85 34.40
CA THR A 452 25.87 6.73 35.07
C THR A 452 25.80 7.31 36.48
N GLU A 453 25.23 8.51 36.64
CA GLU A 453 25.02 9.13 37.96
C GLU A 453 24.12 8.28 38.88
N ILE A 454 23.06 7.68 38.34
CA ILE A 454 22.20 6.74 39.08
C ILE A 454 23.01 5.53 39.56
N LYS A 455 23.83 4.92 38.68
CA LYS A 455 24.66 3.76 39.05
C LYS A 455 25.69 4.11 40.12
N GLU A 456 26.33 5.28 40.02
CA GLU A 456 27.28 5.76 41.02
C GLU A 456 26.61 5.98 42.37
N LYS A 457 25.44 6.64 42.41
CA LYS A 457 24.69 6.85 43.65
C LYS A 457 24.18 5.55 44.25
N GLN A 458 23.71 4.60 43.44
CA GLN A 458 23.31 3.27 43.91
C GLN A 458 24.48 2.49 44.52
N ARG A 459 25.67 2.55 43.92
CA ARG A 459 26.89 1.96 44.50
C ARG A 459 27.22 2.59 45.84
N SER A 460 27.17 3.92 45.93
CA SER A 460 27.44 4.65 47.18
C SER A 460 26.45 4.29 48.31
N LEU A 461 25.21 3.94 47.98
CA LEU A 461 24.21 3.44 48.93
C LEU A 461 24.57 2.04 49.45
N LYS A 462 24.89 1.11 48.54
CA LYS A 462 25.28 -0.26 48.88
C LYS A 462 26.58 -0.32 49.70
N GLU A 463 27.55 0.51 49.37
CA GLU A 463 28.81 0.62 50.12
C GLU A 463 28.58 1.18 51.53
N LYS A 464 27.65 2.11 51.70
CA LYS A 464 27.25 2.66 53.00
C LYS A 464 26.41 1.69 53.83
N GLU A 465 25.63 0.82 53.21
CA GLU A 465 24.88 -0.26 53.89
C GLU A 465 25.80 -1.36 54.46
N ASN A 466 26.93 -1.62 53.80
CA ASN A 466 27.91 -2.63 54.23
C ASN A 466 28.90 -2.14 55.30
N SER A 467 28.83 -0.87 55.74
CA SER A 467 29.70 -0.30 56.77
C SER A 467 29.00 -0.28 58.13
N PHE A 468 29.69 -0.75 59.18
CA PHE A 468 29.19 -0.97 60.56
C PHE A 468 28.63 0.27 61.29
N PHE A 469 28.56 1.45 60.66
CA PHE A 469 28.05 2.72 61.23
C PHE A 469 26.76 3.22 60.53
N SER A 470 25.74 2.37 60.44
CA SER A 470 24.43 2.67 59.83
C SER A 470 23.54 3.68 60.58
N LYS A 471 24.09 4.50 61.50
CA LYS A 471 23.34 5.46 62.33
C LYS A 471 23.11 6.83 61.68
N ILE A 472 22.80 6.91 60.38
CA ILE A 472 22.35 8.17 59.76
C ILE A 472 21.15 7.96 58.82
N LEU A 473 19.97 7.76 59.42
CA LEU A 473 18.67 7.70 58.74
C LEU A 473 18.43 8.91 57.81
N ASN A 474 18.89 10.12 58.17
CA ASN A 474 18.70 11.33 57.36
C ASN A 474 19.55 11.37 56.08
N ASN A 475 20.70 10.69 56.04
CA ASN A 475 21.60 10.74 54.88
C ASN A 475 21.22 9.69 53.84
N GLN A 476 20.74 8.52 54.26
CA GLN A 476 20.15 7.52 53.37
C GLN A 476 18.86 8.05 52.72
N ALA A 477 17.96 8.66 53.50
CA ALA A 477 16.75 9.29 52.96
C ALA A 477 17.08 10.40 51.94
N LYS A 478 18.12 11.21 52.19
CA LYS A 478 18.58 12.24 51.25
C LYS A 478 19.14 11.65 49.96
N VAL A 479 19.96 10.59 50.04
CA VAL A 479 20.50 9.92 48.84
C VAL A 479 19.38 9.20 48.07
N GLN A 480 18.41 8.61 48.77
CA GLN A 480 17.23 8.00 48.15
C GLN A 480 16.37 9.04 47.42
N ALA A 481 16.09 10.19 48.04
CA ALA A 481 15.37 11.29 47.40
C ALA A 481 16.10 11.80 46.15
N GLN A 482 17.44 11.89 46.19
CA GLN A 482 18.23 12.26 45.02
C GLN A 482 18.21 11.19 43.92
N LEU A 483 18.15 9.91 44.27
CA LEU A 483 17.98 8.83 43.29
C LEU A 483 16.61 8.90 42.62
N ASP A 484 15.57 9.19 43.37
CA ASP A 484 14.22 9.29 42.84
C ASP A 484 14.06 10.53 41.96
N ASP A 485 14.72 11.64 42.31
CA ASP A 485 14.85 12.82 41.44
C ASP A 485 15.57 12.49 40.12
N LEU A 486 16.72 11.80 40.16
CA LEU A 486 17.43 11.37 38.94
C LEU A 486 16.60 10.42 38.06
N LYS A 487 15.83 9.50 38.66
CA LYS A 487 14.91 8.64 37.92
C LYS A 487 13.78 9.45 37.28
N HIS A 488 13.24 10.43 37.98
CA HIS A 488 12.23 11.33 37.44
C HIS A 488 12.79 12.16 36.28
N GLN A 489 13.99 12.74 36.43
CA GLN A 489 14.69 13.43 35.34
C GLN A 489 14.92 12.52 34.13
N THR A 490 15.28 11.25 34.35
CA THR A 490 15.43 10.26 33.28
C THR A 490 14.10 10.01 32.56
N PHE A 491 13.00 9.90 33.31
CA PHE A 491 11.67 9.74 32.73
C PHE A 491 11.25 10.97 31.92
N THR A 492 11.40 12.18 32.48
CA THR A 492 11.12 13.45 31.78
C THR A 492 11.96 13.59 30.51
N LEU A 493 13.25 13.26 30.57
CA LEU A 493 14.13 13.28 29.39
C LEU A 493 13.60 12.34 28.29
N LYS A 494 13.27 11.10 28.65
CA LYS A 494 12.71 10.12 27.71
C LYS A 494 11.42 10.60 27.08
N GLU A 495 10.49 11.14 27.87
CA GLU A 495 9.24 11.70 27.35
C GLU A 495 9.50 12.88 26.41
N ASN A 496 10.38 13.82 26.79
CA ASN A 496 10.72 14.95 25.93
C ASN A 496 11.36 14.50 24.62
N THR A 497 12.32 13.58 24.65
CA THR A 497 12.92 13.00 23.44
C THR A 497 11.86 12.33 22.56
N TYR A 498 10.96 11.55 23.16
CA TYR A 498 9.86 10.91 22.44
C TYR A 498 8.98 11.94 21.71
N PHE A 499 8.57 13.00 22.40
CA PHE A 499 7.74 14.06 21.82
C PHE A 499 8.45 14.83 20.71
N GLU A 500 9.74 15.13 20.88
CA GLU A 500 10.52 15.79 19.84
C GLU A 500 10.59 14.92 18.57
N ILE A 501 10.75 13.60 18.70
CA ILE A 501 10.70 12.69 17.54
C ILE A 501 9.33 12.74 16.85
N VAL A 502 8.24 12.64 17.62
CA VAL A 502 6.86 12.67 17.11
C VAL A 502 6.51 14.01 16.43
N ARG A 503 7.17 15.12 16.83
CA ARG A 503 6.97 16.44 16.22
C ARG A 503 7.62 16.58 14.85
N ILE A 504 8.67 15.81 14.53
CA ILE A 504 9.38 15.94 13.25
C ILE A 504 8.45 15.68 12.06
N PRO A 505 7.69 14.56 12.01
CA PRO A 505 6.77 14.32 10.89
C PRO A 505 5.69 15.41 10.74
N LYS A 506 5.24 16.00 11.86
CA LYS A 506 4.26 17.10 11.84
C LYS A 506 4.84 18.39 11.26
N LYS A 507 6.13 18.64 11.48
CA LYS A 507 6.87 19.77 10.89
C LYS A 507 7.14 19.56 9.41
N TYR A 508 7.33 18.31 8.98
CA TYR A 508 7.68 17.95 7.60
C TYR A 508 6.69 16.95 6.97
N PRO A 509 5.41 17.32 6.81
CA PRO A 509 4.36 16.40 6.38
C PRO A 509 4.51 15.93 4.92
N SER A 510 5.17 16.69 4.05
CA SER A 510 5.46 16.29 2.66
C SER A 510 6.66 15.35 2.53
N MET A 511 7.53 15.28 3.54
CA MET A 511 8.82 14.57 3.48
C MET A 511 8.90 13.35 4.41
N THR A 512 7.87 13.10 5.19
CA THR A 512 7.77 11.95 6.11
C THR A 512 6.42 11.27 5.92
N VAL A 513 6.25 10.05 6.43
CA VAL A 513 4.95 9.35 6.42
C VAL A 513 4.65 8.78 7.79
N TYR A 514 3.47 9.09 8.31
CA TYR A 514 2.89 8.37 9.44
C TYR A 514 2.05 7.21 8.92
N LEU A 515 2.61 5.99 8.96
CA LEU A 515 2.09 4.82 8.26
C LEU A 515 0.64 4.48 8.64
N GLU A 516 0.34 4.49 9.94
CA GLU A 516 -0.98 4.13 10.47
C GLU A 516 -2.11 5.02 9.94
N PHE A 517 -1.81 6.29 9.68
CA PHE A 517 -2.80 7.31 9.38
C PHE A 517 -2.83 7.68 7.89
N GLU A 518 -1.69 7.58 7.20
CA GLU A 518 -1.54 8.05 5.83
C GLU A 518 -1.52 6.94 4.79
N SER A 519 -1.18 5.71 5.19
CA SER A 519 -1.10 4.56 4.27
C SER A 519 -2.22 3.55 4.50
N LEU A 520 -3.13 3.80 5.47
CA LEU A 520 -4.19 2.86 5.89
C LEU A 520 -3.65 1.46 6.24
N ILE A 521 -2.39 1.38 6.69
CA ILE A 521 -1.75 0.15 7.13
C ILE A 521 -1.76 0.15 8.66
N SER A 522 -2.28 -0.90 9.28
CA SER A 522 -2.04 -1.16 10.71
C SER A 522 -1.06 -2.32 10.80
N LEU A 523 0.15 -2.04 11.29
CA LEU A 523 1.19 -3.06 11.51
C LEU A 523 0.93 -3.80 12.83
N ASN A 524 0.72 -3.05 13.92
CA ASN A 524 0.32 -3.58 15.22
C ASN A 524 -0.33 -2.49 16.09
N ASP A 525 -0.85 -2.89 17.25
CA ASP A 525 -1.55 -2.01 18.20
C ASP A 525 -0.63 -1.43 19.30
N LYS A 526 0.68 -1.71 19.24
CA LYS A 526 1.65 -1.39 20.31
C LYS A 526 2.68 -0.35 19.92
N GLU A 527 2.84 -0.09 18.64
CA GLU A 527 3.89 0.76 18.08
C GLU A 527 3.32 1.66 16.98
N ARG A 528 3.85 2.88 16.92
CA ARG A 528 3.65 3.82 15.82
C ARG A 528 4.86 3.86 14.92
N HIS A 529 4.63 4.05 13.62
CA HIS A 529 5.67 3.94 12.62
C HIS A 529 5.78 5.19 11.76
N TYR A 530 6.97 5.79 11.76
CA TYR A 530 7.29 6.94 10.93
C TYR A 530 8.34 6.59 9.89
N ALA A 531 8.02 6.82 8.62
CA ALA A 531 8.95 6.58 7.53
C ALA A 531 9.68 7.87 7.15
N PHE A 532 11.01 7.78 7.07
CA PHE A 532 11.88 8.86 6.61
C PHE A 532 12.59 8.40 5.34
N PRO A 533 12.60 9.22 4.28
CA PRO A 533 13.19 8.82 3.01
C PRO A 533 14.70 8.56 3.14
N THR A 534 15.34 7.85 2.20
CA THR A 534 16.80 7.60 2.25
C THR A 534 17.42 7.49 0.87
N GLY A 535 18.77 7.46 0.82
CA GLY A 535 19.54 7.35 -0.41
C GLY A 535 19.78 8.69 -1.11
N LYS A 536 20.44 8.66 -2.26
CA LYS A 536 20.59 9.82 -3.16
C LYS A 536 19.23 10.33 -3.59
N ASN A 537 19.07 11.65 -3.52
CA ASN A 537 17.82 12.37 -3.70
C ASN A 537 16.60 11.69 -3.05
N TRP A 538 16.81 10.90 -1.97
CA TRP A 538 15.72 10.30 -1.20
C TRP A 538 14.78 9.40 -2.00
N ILE A 539 15.28 8.85 -3.11
CA ILE A 539 14.55 7.94 -4.00
C ILE A 539 15.34 6.68 -4.32
N THR A 540 16.65 6.66 -4.14
CA THR A 540 17.46 5.49 -4.55
C THR A 540 17.41 4.32 -3.56
N ARG A 541 16.77 4.49 -2.40
CA ARG A 541 16.63 3.47 -1.35
C ARG A 541 15.24 3.55 -0.71
N LEU A 542 14.79 2.43 -0.13
CA LEU A 542 13.56 2.40 0.66
C LEU A 542 13.73 3.18 1.97
N PRO A 543 12.68 3.86 2.48
CA PRO A 543 12.78 4.69 3.67
C PRO A 543 13.21 3.88 4.90
N ILE A 544 13.84 4.53 5.89
CA ILE A 544 13.98 3.94 7.22
C ILE A 544 12.64 4.03 7.95
N LEU A 545 12.37 3.07 8.84
CA LEU A 545 11.21 3.12 9.73
C LEU A 545 11.67 3.40 11.16
N VAL A 546 11.18 4.49 11.72
CA VAL A 546 11.28 4.79 13.14
C VAL A 546 10.08 4.17 13.84
N GLN A 547 10.34 3.22 14.72
CA GLN A 547 9.35 2.53 15.54
C GLN A 547 9.37 3.14 16.94
N LEU A 548 8.22 3.60 17.42
CA LEU A 548 8.07 4.09 18.78
C LEU A 548 6.95 3.32 19.48
N PRO A 549 7.12 2.92 20.76
CA PRO A 549 6.04 2.29 21.50
C PRO A 549 4.91 3.29 21.78
N GLU A 550 3.66 2.81 21.79
CA GLU A 550 2.49 3.57 22.25
C GLU A 550 2.59 3.83 23.76
N ASP A 551 3.02 2.82 24.52
CA ASP A 551 3.39 3.01 25.93
C ASP A 551 4.77 3.67 26.02
N ARG A 552 4.76 4.98 26.28
CA ARG A 552 5.96 5.81 26.42
C ARG A 552 6.91 5.32 27.51
N SER A 553 6.42 4.59 28.52
CA SER A 553 7.28 4.03 29.57
C SER A 553 8.26 2.99 29.02
N LEU A 554 7.90 2.35 27.90
CA LEU A 554 8.74 1.38 27.19
C LEU A 554 9.79 2.05 26.28
N PHE A 555 9.76 3.37 26.13
CA PHE A 555 10.68 4.07 25.23
C PHE A 555 12.15 3.93 25.69
N ASN A 556 12.99 3.53 24.73
CA ASN A 556 14.41 3.27 24.93
C ASN A 556 15.27 4.05 23.90
N PRO A 557 15.84 5.20 24.29
CA PRO A 557 16.67 6.01 23.39
C PRO A 557 17.89 5.26 22.81
N GLN A 558 18.48 4.35 23.59
CA GLN A 558 19.68 3.60 23.18
C GLN A 558 19.37 2.58 22.08
N GLU A 559 18.23 1.92 22.19
CA GLU A 559 17.76 0.95 21.19
C GLU A 559 17.32 1.67 19.92
N LEU A 560 16.52 2.73 20.04
CA LEU A 560 16.11 3.53 18.90
C LEU A 560 17.31 4.06 18.11
N TYR A 561 18.27 4.72 18.77
CA TYR A 561 19.43 5.27 18.11
C TYR A 561 20.27 4.19 17.42
N ARG A 562 20.43 3.02 18.05
CA ARG A 562 21.17 1.89 17.48
C ARG A 562 20.50 1.35 16.22
N THR A 563 19.19 1.13 16.24
CA THR A 563 18.41 0.63 15.09
C THR A 563 18.44 1.66 13.96
N MET A 564 18.21 2.93 14.28
CA MET A 564 18.25 4.02 13.31
C MET A 564 19.63 4.15 12.64
N GLU A 565 20.72 4.16 13.41
CA GLU A 565 22.08 4.24 12.85
C GLU A 565 22.44 2.98 12.05
N PHE A 566 22.02 1.79 12.49
CA PHE A 566 22.19 0.57 11.71
C PHE A 566 21.51 0.68 10.35
N ASP A 567 20.23 1.08 10.31
CA ASP A 567 19.48 1.23 9.06
C ASP A 567 20.08 2.32 8.16
N LEU A 568 20.46 3.46 8.72
CA LEU A 568 21.11 4.54 7.97
C LEU A 568 22.46 4.10 7.38
N SER A 569 23.26 3.35 8.16
CA SER A 569 24.55 2.83 7.69
C SER A 569 24.36 1.83 6.55
N LYS A 570 23.35 0.96 6.67
CA LYS A 570 22.93 0.00 5.66
C LYS A 570 22.51 0.71 4.37
N MET A 571 21.69 1.76 4.45
CA MET A 571 21.22 2.50 3.28
C MET A 571 22.33 3.29 2.58
N ASN A 572 23.35 3.73 3.33
CA ASN A 572 24.52 4.42 2.78
C ASN A 572 25.56 3.48 2.17
N GLN A 573 25.39 2.16 2.30
CA GLN A 573 26.29 1.20 1.70
C GLN A 573 26.20 1.29 0.16
N LYS A 574 27.35 1.43 -0.49
CA LYS A 574 27.43 1.29 -1.95
C LYS A 574 27.14 -0.16 -2.30
N TRP A 575 26.03 -0.40 -2.96
CA TRP A 575 25.71 -1.69 -3.55
C TRP A 575 26.36 -1.74 -4.93
N THR A 576 27.36 -2.58 -5.08
CA THR A 576 27.89 -2.89 -6.41
C THR A 576 26.95 -3.91 -7.04
N ALA A 577 26.56 -3.70 -8.31
CA ALA A 577 25.86 -4.73 -9.06
C ALA A 577 26.72 -6.01 -9.03
N THR A 578 26.32 -7.00 -8.25
CA THR A 578 26.79 -8.35 -8.45
C THR A 578 26.24 -8.76 -9.81
N MET A 579 27.12 -8.80 -10.82
CA MET A 579 26.82 -9.43 -12.10
C MET A 579 26.58 -10.92 -11.83
N GLY A 580 25.35 -11.27 -11.46
CA GLY A 580 24.82 -12.61 -11.56
C GLY A 580 24.37 -12.80 -13.00
N VAL A 581 25.11 -13.66 -13.71
CA VAL A 581 24.87 -14.13 -15.09
C VAL A 581 23.43 -14.63 -15.28
#